data_AF-A0A496SK94-F1
#
_entry.id   AF-A0A496SK94-F1
#
_cell.length_a   1.000
_cell.length_b   1.000
_cell.length_c   1.000
_cell.angle_alpha   90.00
_cell.angle_beta   90.00
_cell.angle_gamma   90.00
#
_symmetry.space_group_name_H-M   'P 1'
#
loop_
_entity.id
_entity.type
_entity.pdbx_description
1 polymer ?
#
loop_
_entity_poly.entity_id
_entity_poly.type
_entity_poly.pdbx_seq_one_letter_code
_entity_poly.pdbx_strand_id
1 'polypeptide(L)' 'MPRRRVVEGTTSHAAAEKGVKSKLLVAKKGGGYIYHSHDSVPPSVSLESYEWVMDLVDRYGKY' A
#
# COMPACT_ATOMS: atom_id res chain seq x y z
N MET A 1 -23.59 12.83 2.00
CA MET A 1 -22.79 11.67 1.57
C MET A 1 -22.09 11.08 2.78
N PRO A 2 -22.47 9.90 3.30
CA PRO A 2 -21.81 9.36 4.48
C PRO A 2 -20.41 8.86 4.07
N ARG A 3 -19.36 9.39 4.72
CA ARG A 3 -17.99 8.90 4.53
C ARG A 3 -17.94 7.49 5.09
N ARG A 4 -17.79 6.50 4.20
CA ARG A 4 -17.57 5.10 4.55
C ARG A 4 -16.24 5.04 5.32
N ARG A 5 -16.31 4.89 6.64
CA ARG A 5 -15.12 4.68 7.47
C ARG A 5 -14.64 3.26 7.22
N VAL A 6 -13.64 3.12 6.36
CA VAL A 6 -12.93 1.85 6.17
C VAL A 6 -12.07 1.66 7.42
N VAL A 7 -12.31 0.57 8.14
CA VAL A 7 -11.45 0.15 9.25
C VAL A 7 -10.20 -0.44 8.59
N GLU A 8 -9.10 0.31 8.55
CA GLU A 8 -7.89 -0.03 7.78
C GLU A 8 -7.01 -1.15 8.40
N GLY A 9 -7.47 -1.81 9.47
CA GLY A 9 -6.65 -2.74 10.25
C GLY A 9 -6.64 -4.21 9.83
N THR A 10 -7.45 -4.65 8.86
CA THR A 10 -7.55 -6.08 8.48
C THR A 10 -8.00 -6.28 7.04
N THR A 11 -7.22 -5.78 6.08
CA THR A 11 -7.51 -5.99 4.66
C THR A 11 -6.69 -7.20 4.16
N SER A 12 -7.31 -8.13 3.43
CA SER A 12 -6.60 -9.31 2.89
C SER A 12 -5.45 -8.89 1.97
N HIS A 13 -4.43 -9.74 1.83
CA HIS A 13 -3.31 -9.50 0.90
C HIS A 13 -3.81 -9.09 -0.50
N ALA A 14 -4.81 -9.78 -1.06
CA ALA A 14 -5.36 -9.42 -2.37
C ALA A 14 -5.88 -7.98 -2.46
N ALA A 15 -6.55 -7.49 -1.41
CA ALA A 15 -7.08 -6.14 -1.38
C ALA A 15 -5.97 -5.09 -1.10
N ALA A 16 -4.98 -5.42 -0.28
CA ALA A 16 -3.78 -4.61 -0.09
C ALA A 16 -2.97 -4.47 -1.38
N GLU A 17 -2.74 -5.57 -2.12
CA GLU A 17 -2.05 -5.57 -3.42
C GLU A 17 -2.78 -4.69 -4.43
N LYS A 18 -4.10 -4.84 -4.54
CA LYS A 18 -4.91 -3.98 -5.42
C LYS A 18 -4.76 -2.50 -5.06
N GLY A 19 -4.77 -2.18 -3.77
CA GLY A 19 -4.54 -0.84 -3.24
C GLY A 19 -3.18 -0.28 -3.65
N VAL A 20 -2.10 -1.02 -3.36
CA VAL A 20 -0.72 -0.62 -3.71
C VAL A 20 -0.57 -0.44 -5.22
N LYS A 21 -0.97 -1.42 -6.04
CA LYS A 21 -0.84 -1.38 -7.50
C LYS A 21 -1.57 -0.18 -8.12
N SER A 22 -2.81 0.06 -7.71
CA SER A 22 -3.61 1.16 -8.27
C SER A 22 -2.99 2.54 -8.06
N LYS A 23 -2.29 2.76 -6.94
CA LYS A 23 -1.62 4.02 -6.63
C LYS A 23 -0.21 4.07 -7.25
N LEU A 24 0.58 3.03 -7.01
CA LEU A 24 1.99 2.96 -7.39
C LEU A 24 2.20 3.01 -8.91
N LEU A 25 1.41 2.26 -9.69
CA LEU A 25 1.57 2.22 -11.16
C LEU A 25 1.21 3.53 -11.84
N VAL A 26 0.32 4.32 -11.23
CA VAL A 26 -0.01 5.66 -11.70
C VAL A 26 1.08 6.63 -11.31
N ALA A 27 1.47 6.63 -10.04
CA ALA A 27 2.38 7.61 -9.47
C ALA A 27 3.83 7.45 -9.94
N LYS A 28 4.27 6.22 -10.26
CA LYS A 28 5.65 6.00 -10.67
C LYS A 28 5.97 6.72 -11.99
N LYS A 29 5.04 6.75 -12.96
CA LYS A 29 5.30 7.24 -14.34
C LYS A 29 6.12 8.54 -14.36
N GLY A 30 7.26 8.52 -15.07
CA GLY A 30 8.16 9.68 -15.18
C GLY A 30 9.29 9.73 -14.16
N GLY A 31 9.40 8.77 -13.25
CA GLY A 31 10.48 8.74 -12.26
C GLY A 31 10.16 9.53 -10.99
N GLY A 32 11.02 9.44 -9.98
CA GLY A 32 11.02 10.33 -8.82
C GLY A 32 9.92 10.08 -7.77
N TYR A 33 9.09 9.05 -7.93
CA TYR A 33 8.09 8.71 -6.93
C TYR A 33 8.71 7.95 -5.75
N ILE A 34 8.48 8.46 -4.54
CA ILE A 34 8.89 7.82 -3.28
C ILE A 34 7.63 7.24 -2.63
N TYR A 35 7.61 5.92 -2.45
CA TYR A 35 6.51 5.25 -1.76
C TYR A 35 6.55 5.56 -0.27
N HIS A 36 5.38 5.85 0.31
CA HIS A 36 5.19 6.03 1.74
C HIS A 36 3.76 5.66 2.16
N SER A 37 3.57 5.34 3.44
CA SER A 37 2.22 5.23 4.02
C SER A 37 1.63 6.63 4.22
N HIS A 38 0.31 6.77 4.02
CA HIS A 38 -0.37 8.05 4.29
C HIS A 38 -0.29 8.40 5.78
N ASP A 39 -0.46 7.39 6.63
CA ASP A 39 -0.47 7.52 8.09
C ASP A 39 0.48 6.51 8.74
N SER A 40 0.51 6.52 10.07
CA SER A 40 1.26 5.54 10.85
C SER A 40 0.72 4.12 10.65
N VAL A 41 1.62 3.14 10.67
CA VAL A 41 1.24 1.72 10.60
C VAL A 41 0.54 1.34 11.91
N PRO A 42 -0.70 0.81 11.88
CA PRO A 42 -1.40 0.38 13.09
C PRO A 42 -0.67 -0.77 13.79
N PRO A 43 -0.71 -0.87 15.14
CA PRO A 43 -0.07 -1.95 15.89
C PRO A 43 -0.68 -3.34 15.61
N SER A 44 -1.85 -3.40 14.98
CA SER A 44 -2.48 -4.65 14.53
C SER A 44 -1.88 -5.23 13.25
N VAL A 45 -1.01 -4.48 12.56
CA VAL A 45 -0.33 -4.96 11.34
C VAL A 45 0.89 -5.78 11.76
N SER A 46 0.96 -7.03 11.31
CA SER A 46 2.13 -7.87 11.52
C SER A 46 3.32 -7.37 10.69
N LEU A 47 4.54 -7.62 11.18
CA LEU A 47 5.76 -7.36 10.44
C LEU A 47 5.75 -8.07 9.07
N GLU A 48 5.31 -9.33 9.05
CA GLU A 48 5.21 -10.13 7.82
C GLU A 48 4.34 -9.45 6.75
N SER A 49 3.15 -8.94 7.13
CA SER A 49 2.28 -8.24 6.19
C SER A 49 2.90 -6.93 5.71
N TYR A 50 3.66 -6.24 6.57
CA TYR A 50 4.39 -5.03 6.19
C TYR A 50 5.52 -5.32 5.19
N GLU A 51 6.35 -6.32 5.48
CA GLU A 51 7.43 -6.79 4.59
C GLU A 51 6.88 -7.22 3.23
N TRP A 52 5.76 -7.96 3.24
CA TRP A 52 5.08 -8.38 2.01
C TRP A 52 4.61 -7.18 1.16
N VAL A 53 4.15 -6.09 1.77
CA VAL A 53 3.84 -4.84 1.05
C VAL A 53 5.11 -4.21 0.47
N MET A 54 6.22 -4.23 1.20
CA MET A 54 7.50 -3.71 0.69
C MET A 54 8.01 -4.52 -0.50
N ASP A 55 7.80 -5.83 -0.52
CA ASP A 55 8.09 -6.67 -1.69
C ASP A 55 7.24 -6.29 -2.91
N LEU A 56 5.99 -5.87 -2.72
CA LEU A 56 5.17 -5.34 -3.81
C LEU A 56 5.74 -4.02 -4.34
N VAL A 57 6.20 -3.14 -3.44
CA VAL A 57 6.80 -1.86 -3.81
C VAL A 57 8.10 -2.07 -4.57
N ASP A 58 8.97 -2.97 -4.13
CA ASP A 58 10.20 -3.31 -4.84
C ASP A 58 9.90 -3.92 -6.22
N ARG A 59 8.93 -4.83 -6.31
CA ARG A 59 8.55 -5.45 -7.59
C ARG A 59 7.92 -4.48 -8.59
N TYR A 60 7.00 -3.63 -8.13
CA TYR A 60 6.19 -2.80 -9.02
C TYR A 60 6.66 -1.34 -9.12
N GLY A 61 7.47 -0.88 -8.17
CA GLY A 61 8.00 0.49 -8.09
C GLY A 61 9.23 0.73 -8.96
N LYS A 62 9.89 -0.34 -9.44
CA LYS A 62 10.98 -0.25 -10.41
C LYS A 62 10.51 0.34 -11.74
N TYR A 63 11.40 1.11 -12.36
CA TYR A 63 11.25 1.74 -13.67
C TYR A 63 11.82 0.86 -14.78
#